data_AF-A0A0P6XME7-F1
#
_entry.id   AF-A0A0P6XME7-F1
#
_cell.length_a   1.000
_cell.length_b   1.000
_cell.length_c   1.000
_cell.angle_alpha   90.00
_cell.angle_beta   90.00
_cell.angle_gamma   90.00
#
_symmetry.space_group_name_H-M   'P 1'
#
loop_
_entity.id
_entity.type
_entity.pdbx_description
1 polymer ?
#
loop_
_entity_poly.entity_id
_entity_poly.type
_entity_poly.pdbx_seq_one_letter_code
_entity_poly.pdbx_strand_id
1 'polypeptide(L)'
;MKRKLSIGSAVMLLLALTLACNLPGRQAAPTLSEPTPNRTMTALFELVQTQVGIPSPLPSATSEPVISTNTPPPAPSPLPTSTAVQPTQPPASPTVTQTAALRSAGSYTAPYLSEAPKLDGVWDEWKTTAYPIKPVVFGKENHTGKEDLEGSFRIGWDNTYLYLAVKVIDDQYVQNASGIDLYKGDTIELLLDVDLLGDLNSRELSGDDYQLVISPGKGSVSGDKEAYLYYPAGKAGSRSDVKIASEGGSGLYRVEAAVPWSLFGITPADGQRYGFAVSVSDNDKEGENVQQSMVSMAPNRRLTDPTTWAVLVLRR
;
A
#
# COMPACT_ATOMS: atom_id res chain seq x y z
N MET A 1 -23.06 -22.14 -67.70
CA MET A 1 -24.20 -21.73 -66.85
C MET A 1 -23.72 -20.67 -65.88
N LYS A 2 -24.14 -19.40 -66.06
CA LYS A 2 -23.74 -18.25 -65.24
C LYS A 2 -24.85 -17.95 -64.23
N ARG A 3 -24.58 -18.03 -62.92
CA ARG A 3 -25.48 -17.56 -61.87
C ARG A 3 -25.04 -16.16 -61.43
N LYS A 4 -25.86 -15.16 -61.76
CA LYS A 4 -25.76 -13.79 -61.27
C LYS A 4 -26.30 -13.78 -59.83
N LEU A 5 -25.48 -13.42 -58.86
CA LEU A 5 -25.90 -13.17 -57.48
C LEU A 5 -26.28 -11.68 -57.37
N SER A 6 -27.53 -11.43 -56.96
CA SER A 6 -28.15 -10.10 -56.89
C SER A 6 -27.61 -9.30 -55.71
N ILE A 7 -27.00 -8.14 -56.02
CA ILE A 7 -26.47 -7.13 -55.08
C ILE A 7 -27.60 -6.24 -54.50
N GLY A 8 -28.87 -6.56 -54.79
CA GLY A 8 -30.02 -5.70 -54.46
C GLY A 8 -30.53 -5.72 -53.01
N SER A 9 -30.09 -6.66 -52.16
CA SER A 9 -30.65 -6.80 -50.80
C SER A 9 -29.81 -6.17 -49.68
N ALA A 10 -28.59 -5.72 -49.95
CA ALA A 10 -27.73 -5.11 -48.94
C ALA A 10 -27.93 -3.58 -48.78
N VAL A 11 -28.54 -2.91 -49.78
CA VAL A 11 -28.74 -1.45 -49.77
C VAL A 11 -30.08 -1.06 -49.13
N MET A 12 -31.02 -2.00 -48.99
CA MET A 12 -32.34 -1.78 -48.38
C MET A 12 -32.40 -2.11 -46.87
N LEU A 13 -31.27 -2.47 -46.27
CA LEU A 13 -31.12 -2.61 -44.81
C LEU A 13 -30.27 -1.49 -44.19
N LEU A 14 -29.60 -0.68 -45.01
CA LEU A 14 -28.75 0.43 -44.56
C LEU A 14 -29.45 1.81 -44.59
N LEU A 15 -30.71 1.88 -45.04
CA LEU A 15 -31.51 3.12 -45.08
C LEU A 15 -32.60 3.21 -44.00
N ALA A 16 -32.72 2.19 -43.14
CA ALA A 16 -33.76 2.12 -42.09
C ALA A 16 -33.26 2.47 -40.68
N LEU A 17 -32.14 3.21 -40.57
CA LEU A 17 -31.52 3.61 -39.29
C LEU A 17 -31.41 5.13 -39.09
N THR A 18 -32.02 5.95 -39.95
CA THR A 18 -31.90 7.42 -39.85
C THR A 18 -33.20 8.19 -39.58
N LEU A 19 -34.29 7.53 -39.15
CA LEU A 19 -35.51 8.23 -38.73
C LEU A 19 -36.18 7.59 -37.51
N ALA A 20 -35.56 7.76 -36.34
CA ALA A 20 -36.26 7.65 -35.05
C ALA A 20 -36.22 9.00 -34.31
N CYS A 21 -37.15 9.87 -34.72
CA CYS A 21 -37.94 10.79 -33.93
C CYS A 21 -37.29 11.59 -32.78
N ASN A 22 -37.02 12.86 -33.09
CA ASN A 22 -37.28 14.00 -32.20
C ASN A 22 -38.74 13.96 -31.71
N LEU A 23 -38.97 13.88 -30.39
CA LEU A 23 -40.26 14.15 -29.76
C LEU A 23 -40.06 15.20 -28.64
N PRO A 24 -40.81 16.33 -28.65
CA PRO A 24 -40.80 17.30 -27.57
C PRO A 24 -41.79 16.89 -26.47
N GLY A 25 -41.33 16.87 -25.21
CA GLY A 25 -42.20 16.80 -24.04
C GLY A 25 -41.94 15.62 -23.11
N ARG A 26 -41.04 15.83 -22.15
CA ARG A 26 -41.11 15.19 -20.82
C ARG A 26 -40.53 16.16 -19.79
N GLN A 27 -41.39 16.64 -18.90
CA GLN A 27 -41.04 17.48 -17.77
C GLN A 27 -40.12 16.70 -16.82
N ALA A 28 -38.99 17.30 -16.45
CA ALA A 28 -38.14 16.80 -15.39
C ALA A 28 -38.83 17.04 -14.03
N ALA A 29 -38.97 15.99 -13.24
CA ALA A 29 -39.33 16.11 -11.82
C ALA A 29 -38.12 16.63 -11.04
N PRO A 30 -38.30 17.56 -10.06
CA PRO A 30 -37.19 18.13 -9.32
C PRO A 30 -36.63 17.11 -8.32
N THR A 31 -35.36 16.77 -8.46
CA THR A 31 -34.58 16.04 -7.45
C THR A 31 -34.27 16.95 -6.27
N LEU A 32 -34.58 16.47 -5.06
CA LEU A 32 -34.24 17.09 -3.79
C LEU A 32 -32.73 17.34 -3.68
N SER A 33 -32.38 18.59 -3.46
CA SER A 33 -31.04 19.08 -3.17
C SER A 33 -30.64 18.65 -1.75
N GLU A 34 -29.68 17.75 -1.61
CA GLU A 34 -28.98 17.53 -0.34
C GLU A 34 -27.78 18.49 -0.20
N PRO A 35 -27.58 19.09 0.98
CA PRO A 35 -26.54 20.08 1.23
C PRO A 35 -25.17 19.41 1.41
N THR A 36 -24.15 20.07 0.88
CA THR A 36 -22.73 19.76 1.08
C THR A 36 -22.32 19.88 2.55
N PRO A 37 -21.63 18.89 3.14
CA PRO A 37 -21.01 19.06 4.45
C PRO A 37 -19.68 19.79 4.31
N ASN A 38 -19.68 21.04 4.74
CA ASN A 38 -18.50 21.86 4.96
C ASN A 38 -17.71 21.30 6.16
N ARG A 39 -16.39 21.19 6.02
CA ARG A 39 -15.49 20.71 7.08
C ARG A 39 -15.29 21.80 8.14
N THR A 40 -15.54 21.47 9.40
CA THR A 40 -14.94 22.17 10.54
C THR A 40 -14.52 21.17 11.61
N MET A 41 -13.21 21.06 11.79
CA MET A 41 -12.52 20.43 12.91
C MET A 41 -12.73 21.29 14.17
N THR A 42 -13.06 20.69 15.32
CA THR A 42 -12.62 21.16 16.66
C THR A 42 -12.80 20.05 17.70
N ALA A 43 -11.66 19.58 18.20
CA ALA A 43 -11.32 19.07 19.54
C ALA A 43 -12.41 18.45 20.44
N LEU A 44 -12.20 17.18 20.81
CA LEU A 44 -12.70 16.57 22.04
C LEU A 44 -11.65 15.58 22.59
N PHE A 45 -10.74 16.09 23.41
CA PHE A 45 -10.02 15.29 24.41
C PHE A 45 -10.58 15.71 25.78
N GLU A 46 -11.57 14.97 26.28
CA GLU A 46 -11.94 14.99 27.70
C GLU A 46 -11.10 13.94 28.43
N LEU A 47 -10.25 14.41 29.34
CA LEU A 47 -9.58 13.60 30.35
C LEU A 47 -10.60 13.16 31.40
N VAL A 48 -11.06 11.92 31.32
CA VAL A 48 -11.76 11.27 32.45
C VAL A 48 -10.70 10.79 33.44
N GLN A 49 -10.46 11.57 34.50
CA GLN A 49 -9.84 11.07 35.72
C GLN A 49 -10.91 10.32 36.54
N THR A 50 -10.83 8.99 36.55
CA THR A 50 -11.52 8.17 37.55
C THR A 50 -10.60 7.98 38.76
N GLN A 51 -10.96 8.62 39.87
CA GLN A 51 -10.37 8.36 41.18
C GLN A 51 -10.82 6.98 41.68
N VAL A 52 -9.90 6.04 41.81
CA VAL A 52 -10.09 4.81 42.57
C VAL A 52 -9.38 4.98 43.91
N GLY A 53 -10.18 5.12 44.97
CA GLY A 53 -9.69 5.10 46.35
C GLY A 53 -9.36 3.67 46.77
N ILE A 54 -8.16 3.47 47.33
CA ILE A 54 -7.80 2.26 48.05
C ILE A 54 -7.20 2.69 49.40
N PRO A 55 -7.77 2.27 50.54
CA PRO A 55 -7.18 2.53 51.85
C PRO A 55 -6.02 1.55 52.08
N SER A 56 -4.89 2.05 52.58
CA SER A 56 -3.81 1.21 53.11
C SER A 56 -3.56 1.52 54.58
N PRO A 57 -3.36 0.49 55.43
CA PRO A 57 -3.20 0.67 56.86
C PRO A 57 -1.75 0.99 57.25
N LEU A 58 -1.66 1.81 58.28
CA LEU A 58 -0.49 2.26 59.01
C LEU A 58 0.21 1.09 59.75
N PRO A 59 1.56 1.05 59.80
CA PRO A 59 2.27 0.44 60.92
C PRO A 59 2.82 1.49 61.89
N SER A 60 2.65 1.17 63.17
CA SER A 60 3.13 1.90 64.34
C SER A 60 4.66 2.06 64.33
N ALA A 61 5.13 3.25 64.69
CA ALA A 61 6.50 3.50 65.10
C ALA A 61 6.55 3.77 66.61
N THR A 62 7.37 2.98 67.28
CA THR A 62 7.72 3.00 68.70
C THR A 62 8.26 4.35 69.16
N SER A 63 7.87 4.76 70.37
CA SER A 63 8.33 5.97 71.04
C SER A 63 9.73 5.79 71.66
N GLU A 64 10.67 6.67 71.34
CA GLU A 64 11.93 6.88 72.07
C GLU A 64 11.92 8.22 72.82
N PRO A 65 12.69 8.36 73.92
CA PRO A 65 12.54 9.46 74.87
C PRO A 65 13.17 10.76 74.37
N VAL A 66 12.46 11.87 74.59
CA VAL A 66 12.89 13.24 74.29
C VAL A 66 13.83 13.73 75.40
N ILE A 67 15.06 14.11 75.04
CA ILE A 67 15.97 14.88 75.91
C ILE A 67 15.72 16.36 75.62
N SER A 68 15.22 17.10 76.61
CA SER A 68 15.01 18.55 76.53
C SER A 68 16.32 19.31 76.80
N THR A 69 16.90 19.92 75.78
CA THR A 69 17.94 20.95 75.93
C THR A 69 17.36 22.34 75.62
N ASN A 70 17.24 23.16 76.65
CA ASN A 70 16.86 24.57 76.57
C ASN A 70 17.91 25.37 75.78
N THR A 71 17.57 25.80 74.56
CA THR A 71 18.38 26.74 73.78
C THR A 71 17.54 28.00 73.47
N PRO A 72 18.06 29.23 73.69
CA PRO A 72 17.28 30.45 73.47
C PRO A 72 16.94 30.68 71.99
N PRO A 73 15.81 31.35 71.67
CA PRO A 73 15.39 31.59 70.30
C PRO A 73 16.29 32.62 69.59
N PRO A 74 16.65 32.43 68.30
CA PRO A 74 17.32 33.46 67.53
C PRO A 74 16.35 34.58 67.12
N ALA A 75 16.91 35.79 66.97
CA ALA A 75 16.23 37.03 66.64
C ALA A 75 15.50 37.00 65.27
N PRO A 76 14.43 37.80 65.08
CA PRO A 76 13.67 37.81 63.84
C PRO A 76 14.49 38.40 62.68
N SER A 77 14.66 37.60 61.62
CA SER A 77 15.22 38.02 60.34
C SER A 77 14.20 38.86 59.56
N PRO A 78 14.59 39.93 58.83
CA PRO A 78 13.66 40.68 57.99
C PRO A 78 13.15 39.82 56.83
N LEU A 79 11.84 39.90 56.58
CA LEU A 79 11.12 39.23 55.50
C LEU A 79 11.58 39.78 54.14
N PRO A 80 11.90 38.95 53.13
CA PRO A 80 12.27 39.44 51.81
C PRO A 80 11.07 40.09 51.11
N THR A 81 11.26 41.29 50.58
CA THR A 81 10.31 41.97 49.71
C THR A 81 10.27 41.23 48.36
N SER A 82 9.11 40.65 48.03
CA SER A 82 8.86 40.02 46.72
C SER A 82 8.74 41.10 45.64
N THR A 83 9.79 41.30 44.84
CA THR A 83 9.70 42.02 43.57
C THR A 83 8.97 41.13 42.56
N ALA A 84 7.79 41.55 42.11
CA ALA A 84 7.05 40.86 41.05
C ALA A 84 7.83 40.95 39.73
N VAL A 85 8.34 39.81 39.25
CA VAL A 85 8.98 39.70 37.93
C VAL A 85 7.89 39.55 36.89
N GLN A 86 7.89 40.40 35.86
CA GLN A 86 6.92 40.38 34.78
C GLN A 86 7.01 39.02 34.03
N PRO A 87 5.88 38.36 33.69
CA PRO A 87 5.91 37.05 33.06
C PRO A 87 6.61 37.15 31.70
N THR A 88 7.74 36.46 31.59
CA THR A 88 8.47 36.28 30.34
C THR A 88 7.60 35.42 29.42
N GLN A 89 7.42 35.87 28.18
CA GLN A 89 6.67 35.12 27.16
C GLN A 89 7.19 33.68 27.10
N PRO A 90 6.32 32.65 27.15
CA PRO A 90 6.76 31.26 27.06
C PRO A 90 7.54 31.06 25.75
N PRO A 91 8.62 30.26 25.77
CA PRO A 91 9.40 29.97 24.56
C PRO A 91 8.46 29.46 23.47
N ALA A 92 8.67 29.94 22.24
CA ALA A 92 7.87 29.52 21.10
C ALA A 92 7.82 27.99 21.04
N SER A 93 6.61 27.42 20.91
CA SER A 93 6.43 25.98 20.75
C SER A 93 7.35 25.48 19.62
N PRO A 94 8.02 24.32 19.80
CA PRO A 94 8.88 23.79 18.76
C PRO A 94 8.08 23.68 17.46
N THR A 95 8.59 24.30 16.41
CA THR A 95 8.03 24.12 15.07
C THR A 95 8.20 22.64 14.74
N VAL A 96 7.10 21.93 14.49
CA VAL A 96 7.13 20.54 14.04
C VAL A 96 7.86 20.51 12.70
N THR A 97 9.16 20.23 12.73
CA THR A 97 9.91 19.93 11.51
C THR A 97 9.34 18.63 10.98
N GLN A 98 8.75 18.67 9.79
CA GLN A 98 8.28 17.49 9.09
C GLN A 98 9.44 16.48 9.04
N THR A 99 9.28 15.33 9.70
CA THR A 99 10.30 14.28 9.72
C THR A 99 10.63 13.92 8.27
N ALA A 100 11.90 14.05 7.88
CA ALA A 100 12.33 13.69 6.54
C ALA A 100 11.89 12.24 6.22
N ALA A 101 11.34 12.03 5.03
CA ALA A 101 10.94 10.70 4.59
C ALA A 101 12.18 9.78 4.57
N LEU A 102 12.04 8.57 5.13
CA LEU A 102 13.14 7.58 5.19
C LEU A 102 13.64 7.19 3.79
N ARG A 103 12.74 7.13 2.82
CA ARG A 103 13.04 6.85 1.40
C ARG A 103 12.40 7.91 0.53
N SER A 104 13.07 8.26 -0.57
CA SER A 104 12.61 9.26 -1.55
C SER A 104 11.39 8.79 -2.35
N ALA A 105 11.20 7.47 -2.49
CA ALA A 105 10.02 6.87 -3.11
C ALA A 105 8.75 6.91 -2.22
N GLY A 106 8.86 7.43 -0.99
CA GLY A 106 7.73 7.67 -0.10
C GLY A 106 7.47 6.55 0.91
N SER A 107 6.28 6.58 1.52
CA SER A 107 5.84 5.63 2.54
C SER A 107 4.41 5.18 2.27
N TYR A 108 4.18 3.88 2.40
CA TYR A 108 2.91 3.19 2.17
C TYR A 108 2.50 2.44 3.44
N THR A 109 1.20 2.29 3.65
CA THR A 109 0.67 1.62 4.85
C THR A 109 -0.07 0.35 4.46
N ALA A 110 0.31 -0.77 5.05
CA ALA A 110 -0.49 -1.99 5.05
C ALA A 110 -1.27 -2.08 6.36
N PRO A 111 -2.60 -1.92 6.35
CA PRO A 111 -3.43 -2.14 7.53
C PRO A 111 -3.59 -3.64 7.83
N TYR A 112 -3.79 -3.96 9.11
CA TYR A 112 -4.10 -5.29 9.60
C TYR A 112 -5.52 -5.65 9.16
N LEU A 113 -5.68 -6.84 8.61
CA LEU A 113 -6.95 -7.38 8.17
C LEU A 113 -7.42 -8.39 9.21
N SER A 114 -8.49 -8.05 9.94
CA SER A 114 -9.11 -8.98 10.89
C SER A 114 -9.82 -10.14 10.21
N GLU A 115 -10.21 -9.93 8.95
CA GLU A 115 -10.78 -10.95 8.06
C GLU A 115 -9.90 -11.02 6.82
N ALA A 116 -9.45 -12.23 6.47
CA ALA A 116 -8.65 -12.42 5.28
C ALA A 116 -9.48 -12.10 4.02
N PRO A 117 -8.91 -11.39 3.03
CA PRO A 117 -9.60 -11.16 1.76
C PRO A 117 -9.83 -12.50 1.06
N LYS A 118 -10.93 -12.59 0.31
CA LYS A 118 -11.19 -13.77 -0.49
C LYS A 118 -10.35 -13.62 -1.76
N LEU A 119 -9.49 -14.60 -2.04
CA LEU A 119 -8.70 -14.59 -3.26
C LEU A 119 -9.56 -15.07 -4.43
N ASP A 120 -10.21 -14.15 -5.14
CA ASP A 120 -11.04 -14.44 -6.31
C ASP A 120 -10.90 -13.41 -7.45
N GLY A 121 -9.99 -12.45 -7.33
CA GLY A 121 -9.75 -11.41 -8.32
C GLY A 121 -10.76 -10.28 -8.28
N VAL A 122 -11.72 -10.30 -7.35
CA VAL A 122 -12.69 -9.21 -7.11
C VAL A 122 -12.13 -8.28 -6.04
N TRP A 123 -12.46 -7.00 -6.10
CA TRP A 123 -11.88 -5.96 -5.23
C TRP A 123 -12.87 -5.38 -4.22
N ASP A 124 -14.10 -5.88 -4.19
CA ASP A 124 -15.22 -5.20 -3.53
C ASP A 124 -15.09 -5.20 -2.01
N GLU A 125 -14.45 -6.22 -1.44
CA GLU A 125 -14.11 -6.34 -0.03
C GLU A 125 -12.96 -5.41 0.40
N TRP A 126 -12.10 -4.99 -0.53
CA TRP A 126 -10.92 -4.23 -0.18
C TRP A 126 -11.27 -2.78 0.16
N LYS A 127 -11.10 -2.43 1.44
CA LYS A 127 -11.33 -1.06 1.96
C LYS A 127 -10.04 -0.28 2.20
N THR A 128 -8.88 -0.87 1.94
CA THR A 128 -7.57 -0.24 2.15
C THR A 128 -7.32 0.92 1.18
N THR A 129 -6.19 1.61 1.28
CA THR A 129 -5.85 2.64 0.28
C THR A 129 -5.45 1.99 -1.04
N ALA A 130 -5.99 2.50 -2.15
CA ALA A 130 -5.52 2.15 -3.49
C ALA A 130 -4.37 3.08 -3.88
N TYR A 131 -3.25 2.51 -4.28
CA TYR A 131 -2.03 3.21 -4.66
C TYR A 131 -1.74 3.03 -6.16
N PRO A 132 -1.29 4.08 -6.86
CA PRO A 132 -1.02 4.00 -8.30
C PRO A 132 0.31 3.29 -8.61
N ILE A 133 0.37 2.60 -9.75
CA ILE A 133 1.57 2.06 -10.40
C ILE A 133 1.58 2.65 -11.82
N LYS A 134 2.28 3.77 -12.03
CA LYS A 134 2.19 4.56 -13.28
C LYS A 134 3.54 4.88 -13.91
N PRO A 135 4.57 5.30 -13.14
CA PRO A 135 5.88 5.55 -13.73
C PRO A 135 6.43 4.34 -14.49
N VAL A 136 6.79 4.55 -15.75
CA VAL A 136 7.51 3.56 -16.56
C VAL A 136 8.97 3.55 -16.12
N VAL A 137 9.46 2.40 -15.69
CA VAL A 137 10.82 2.20 -15.15
C VAL A 137 11.69 1.30 -16.04
N PHE A 138 11.10 0.66 -17.05
CA PHE A 138 11.80 -0.11 -18.08
C PHE A 138 11.04 -0.04 -19.41
N GLY A 139 11.75 -0.05 -20.54
CA GLY A 139 11.14 -0.15 -21.87
C GLY A 139 10.24 1.01 -22.25
N LYS A 140 10.60 2.25 -21.89
CA LYS A 140 9.78 3.45 -22.12
C LYS A 140 9.45 3.67 -23.60
N GLU A 141 10.31 3.24 -24.50
CA GLU A 141 10.13 3.27 -25.94
C GLU A 141 9.06 2.31 -26.46
N ASN A 142 8.73 1.27 -25.69
CA ASN A 142 7.67 0.31 -25.99
C ASN A 142 6.35 0.69 -25.32
N HIS A 143 6.37 1.56 -24.31
CA HIS A 143 5.18 1.99 -23.60
C HIS A 143 4.43 3.09 -24.34
N THR A 144 3.22 2.79 -24.84
CA THR A 144 2.49 3.72 -25.73
C THR A 144 1.41 4.56 -25.03
N GLY A 145 1.10 4.28 -23.76
CA GLY A 145 0.11 5.05 -23.02
C GLY A 145 -0.47 4.32 -21.82
N LYS A 146 -1.57 4.85 -21.27
CA LYS A 146 -2.22 4.24 -20.11
C LYS A 146 -2.86 2.89 -20.45
N GLU A 147 -3.40 2.80 -21.66
CA GLU A 147 -4.09 1.62 -22.19
C GLU A 147 -3.13 0.45 -22.41
N ASP A 148 -1.87 0.77 -22.68
CA ASP A 148 -0.75 -0.14 -22.91
C ASP A 148 -0.24 -0.74 -21.60
N LEU A 149 0.07 0.09 -20.60
CA LEU A 149 0.31 -0.42 -19.25
C LEU A 149 0.05 0.63 -18.16
N GLU A 150 -0.89 0.35 -17.27
CA GLU A 150 -1.06 1.10 -16.03
C GLU A 150 -1.62 0.22 -14.91
N GLY A 151 -1.05 0.31 -13.72
CA GLY A 151 -1.48 -0.47 -12.57
C GLY A 151 -2.00 0.37 -11.41
N SER A 152 -2.65 -0.33 -10.49
CA SER A 152 -2.85 0.12 -9.12
C SER A 152 -2.82 -1.08 -8.19
N PHE A 153 -2.44 -0.86 -6.94
CA PHE A 153 -2.45 -1.92 -5.95
C PHE A 153 -3.11 -1.50 -4.65
N ARG A 154 -3.52 -2.51 -3.89
CA ARG A 154 -3.95 -2.45 -2.50
C ARG A 154 -3.13 -3.46 -1.73
N ILE A 155 -2.83 -3.13 -0.49
CA ILE A 155 -2.02 -3.98 0.39
C ILE A 155 -2.65 -4.05 1.77
N GLY A 156 -2.47 -5.16 2.45
CA GLY A 156 -2.92 -5.40 3.81
C GLY A 156 -2.21 -6.63 4.36
N TRP A 157 -2.32 -6.89 5.66
CA TRP A 157 -1.63 -8.03 6.27
C TRP A 157 -2.44 -8.67 7.38
N ASP A 158 -2.18 -9.94 7.65
CA ASP A 158 -2.53 -10.57 8.92
C ASP A 158 -1.30 -11.29 9.50
N ASN A 159 -1.49 -12.07 10.56
CA ASN A 159 -0.40 -12.77 11.23
C ASN A 159 0.27 -13.86 10.36
N THR A 160 -0.31 -14.22 9.21
CA THR A 160 0.13 -15.31 8.33
C THR A 160 0.61 -14.80 6.97
N TYR A 161 -0.09 -13.84 6.37
CA TYR A 161 0.17 -13.37 5.01
C TYR A 161 0.31 -11.85 4.91
N LEU A 162 1.17 -11.44 3.99
CA LEU A 162 1.06 -10.16 3.30
C LEU A 162 0.13 -10.35 2.10
N TYR A 163 -0.95 -9.57 2.06
CA TYR A 163 -1.92 -9.60 0.97
C TYR A 163 -1.67 -8.46 0.00
N LEU A 164 -1.64 -8.77 -1.29
CA LEU A 164 -1.49 -7.81 -2.38
C LEU A 164 -2.62 -8.02 -3.38
N ALA A 165 -3.39 -6.98 -3.68
CA ALA A 165 -4.31 -6.96 -4.79
C ALA A 165 -3.83 -5.96 -5.83
N VAL A 166 -3.66 -6.40 -7.08
CA VAL A 166 -3.21 -5.56 -8.20
C VAL A 166 -4.26 -5.57 -9.29
N LYS A 167 -4.53 -4.39 -9.83
CA LYS A 167 -5.39 -4.18 -10.99
C LYS A 167 -4.56 -3.55 -12.08
N VAL A 168 -4.56 -4.15 -13.26
CA VAL A 168 -3.73 -3.76 -14.39
C VAL A 168 -4.62 -3.49 -15.58
N ILE A 169 -4.43 -2.32 -16.18
CA ILE A 169 -4.87 -1.99 -17.53
C ILE A 169 -3.67 -2.30 -18.42
N ASP A 170 -3.92 -3.09 -19.44
CA ASP A 170 -2.93 -3.67 -20.36
C ASP A 170 -3.72 -4.06 -21.60
N ASP A 171 -3.32 -3.65 -22.80
CA ASP A 171 -4.09 -3.88 -24.00
C ASP A 171 -3.98 -5.33 -24.50
N GLN A 172 -2.92 -6.06 -24.15
CA GLN A 172 -2.68 -7.43 -24.58
C GLN A 172 -2.03 -8.31 -23.51
N TYR A 173 -2.83 -9.18 -22.89
CA TYR A 173 -2.32 -10.15 -21.93
C TYR A 173 -1.53 -11.29 -22.61
N VAL A 174 -0.20 -11.31 -22.47
CA VAL A 174 0.72 -12.40 -22.84
C VAL A 174 1.63 -12.84 -21.69
N GLN A 175 1.23 -13.94 -21.05
CA GLN A 175 2.05 -14.63 -20.06
C GLN A 175 2.30 -16.10 -20.43
N ASN A 176 3.29 -16.35 -21.29
CA ASN A 176 3.70 -17.71 -21.67
C ASN A 176 4.98 -18.19 -20.95
N ALA A 177 5.66 -17.29 -20.24
CA ALA A 177 6.89 -17.56 -19.53
C ALA A 177 6.64 -18.35 -18.24
N SER A 178 7.69 -18.98 -17.72
CA SER A 178 7.64 -19.78 -16.50
C SER A 178 9.00 -19.90 -15.83
N GLY A 179 9.04 -20.26 -14.55
CA GLY A 179 10.28 -20.48 -13.80
C GLY A 179 11.17 -19.24 -13.75
N ILE A 180 12.47 -19.41 -14.03
CA ILE A 180 13.45 -18.31 -14.00
C ILE A 180 13.21 -17.25 -15.09
N ASP A 181 12.38 -17.55 -16.09
CA ASP A 181 12.03 -16.60 -17.16
C ASP A 181 10.69 -15.91 -16.89
N LEU A 182 10.02 -16.17 -15.75
CA LEU A 182 8.64 -15.71 -15.48
C LEU A 182 8.43 -14.21 -15.70
N TYR A 183 9.45 -13.40 -15.41
CA TYR A 183 9.44 -11.94 -15.56
C TYR A 183 9.30 -11.45 -17.02
N LYS A 184 9.46 -12.33 -18.01
CA LYS A 184 9.38 -12.04 -19.45
C LYS A 184 7.95 -12.13 -20.02
N GLY A 185 6.94 -12.09 -19.18
CA GLY A 185 5.55 -11.92 -19.59
C GLY A 185 4.84 -11.03 -18.58
N ASP A 186 3.51 -10.94 -18.69
CA ASP A 186 2.76 -10.10 -17.76
C ASP A 186 2.82 -10.66 -16.35
N THR A 187 3.44 -9.89 -15.47
CA THR A 187 3.73 -10.30 -14.10
C THR A 187 3.66 -9.15 -13.15
N ILE A 188 3.42 -9.48 -11.88
CA ILE A 188 3.57 -8.57 -10.76
C ILE A 188 4.89 -8.87 -10.07
N GLU A 189 5.67 -7.85 -9.80
CA GLU A 189 6.90 -7.95 -9.02
C GLU A 189 6.71 -7.27 -7.67
N LEU A 190 7.06 -7.99 -6.60
CA LEU A 190 7.18 -7.49 -5.24
C LEU A 190 8.66 -7.47 -4.85
N LEU A 191 9.16 -6.29 -4.52
CA LEU A 191 10.44 -6.12 -3.85
C LEU A 191 10.21 -5.86 -2.37
N LEU A 192 10.96 -6.55 -1.53
CA LEU A 192 10.88 -6.42 -0.07
C LEU A 192 12.28 -6.49 0.54
N ASP A 193 12.68 -5.41 1.19
CA ASP A 193 13.87 -5.31 2.03
C ASP A 193 13.38 -5.51 3.48
N VAL A 194 13.80 -6.61 4.10
CA VAL A 194 13.28 -7.02 5.41
C VAL A 194 14.07 -6.49 6.61
N ASP A 195 15.25 -5.90 6.38
CA ASP A 195 16.08 -5.24 7.40
C ASP A 195 16.39 -3.78 7.05
N LEU A 196 15.37 -3.05 6.58
CA LEU A 196 15.45 -1.66 6.13
C LEU A 196 16.27 -0.73 7.03
N LEU A 197 16.18 -0.90 8.35
CA LEU A 197 16.89 -0.03 9.30
C LEU A 197 18.33 -0.52 9.58
N GLY A 198 18.60 -1.81 9.39
CA GLY A 198 19.93 -2.40 9.52
C GLY A 198 20.89 -1.91 8.44
N ASP A 199 20.39 -1.65 7.22
CA ASP A 199 21.22 -1.24 6.10
C ASP A 199 20.62 -0.11 5.23
N LEU A 200 19.88 0.82 5.86
CA LEU A 200 19.14 1.92 5.21
C LEU A 200 19.88 2.67 4.08
N ASN A 201 21.20 2.76 4.06
CA ASN A 201 21.93 3.46 2.99
C ASN A 201 22.67 2.53 2.00
N SER A 202 22.50 1.21 2.12
CA SER A 202 23.06 0.22 1.21
C SER A 202 22.40 0.33 -0.16
N ARG A 203 23.23 0.46 -1.19
CA ARG A 203 22.81 0.55 -2.60
C ARG A 203 22.94 -0.76 -3.36
N GLU A 204 23.25 -1.83 -2.65
CA GLU A 204 23.48 -3.15 -3.21
C GLU A 204 22.54 -4.14 -2.54
N LEU A 205 22.10 -5.13 -3.31
CA LEU A 205 21.26 -6.20 -2.79
C LEU A 205 22.01 -7.06 -1.75
N SER A 206 21.31 -7.42 -0.69
CA SER A 206 21.78 -8.21 0.44
C SER A 206 21.03 -9.55 0.57
N GLY A 207 21.23 -10.26 1.68
CA GLY A 207 20.55 -11.54 1.97
C GLY A 207 19.11 -11.39 2.46
N ASP A 208 18.72 -10.17 2.78
CA ASP A 208 17.44 -9.72 3.31
C ASP A 208 16.61 -8.92 2.30
N ASP A 209 17.15 -8.72 1.09
CA ASP A 209 16.43 -8.20 -0.06
C ASP A 209 15.80 -9.33 -0.89
N TYR A 210 14.49 -9.24 -1.08
CA TYR A 210 13.70 -10.22 -1.81
C TYR A 210 13.12 -9.63 -3.09
N GLN A 211 13.19 -10.42 -4.17
CA GLN A 211 12.46 -10.17 -5.42
C GLN A 211 11.56 -11.38 -5.68
N LEU A 212 10.26 -11.20 -5.48
CA LEU A 212 9.24 -12.19 -5.79
C LEU A 212 8.47 -11.74 -7.04
N VAL A 213 8.37 -12.60 -8.04
CA VAL A 213 7.57 -12.35 -9.24
C VAL A 213 6.39 -13.31 -9.24
N ILE A 214 5.20 -12.80 -9.55
CA ILE A 214 3.92 -13.48 -9.52
C ILE A 214 3.31 -13.41 -10.91
N SER A 215 2.99 -14.57 -11.48
CA SER A 215 2.28 -14.72 -12.74
C SER A 215 0.78 -14.89 -12.50
N PRO A 216 -0.07 -14.08 -13.16
CA PRO A 216 -1.52 -14.23 -13.10
C PRO A 216 -2.04 -15.49 -13.79
N GLY A 217 -1.25 -16.20 -14.59
CA GLY A 217 -1.69 -17.43 -15.24
C GLY A 217 -1.03 -17.67 -16.60
N LYS A 218 -0.57 -18.89 -16.83
CA LYS A 218 0.07 -19.24 -18.11
C LYS A 218 -0.94 -19.26 -19.27
N GLY A 219 -0.66 -18.51 -20.33
CA GLY A 219 -1.46 -18.36 -21.55
C GLY A 219 -2.77 -17.58 -21.38
N SER A 220 -3.33 -17.55 -20.17
CA SER A 220 -4.48 -16.72 -19.79
C SER A 220 -4.53 -16.58 -18.26
N VAL A 221 -5.28 -15.60 -17.76
CA VAL A 221 -5.53 -15.46 -16.30
C VAL A 221 -6.30 -16.63 -15.68
N SER A 222 -6.81 -17.59 -16.47
CA SER A 222 -7.38 -18.84 -15.97
C SER A 222 -6.37 -20.01 -15.95
N GLY A 223 -5.20 -19.84 -16.58
CA GLY A 223 -4.15 -20.84 -16.63
C GLY A 223 -3.37 -20.99 -15.32
N ASP A 224 -2.33 -21.82 -15.37
CA ASP A 224 -1.52 -22.16 -14.19
C ASP A 224 -0.85 -20.91 -13.59
N LYS A 225 -1.10 -20.69 -12.30
CA LYS A 225 -0.47 -19.61 -11.52
C LYS A 225 0.93 -20.02 -11.12
N GLU A 226 1.84 -19.05 -11.11
CA GLU A 226 3.21 -19.30 -10.66
C GLU A 226 3.73 -18.11 -9.86
N ALA A 227 4.51 -18.40 -8.82
CA ALA A 227 5.37 -17.41 -8.19
C ALA A 227 6.81 -17.93 -8.21
N TYR A 228 7.77 -17.05 -8.45
CA TYR A 228 9.19 -17.37 -8.48
C TYR A 228 9.97 -16.34 -7.68
N LEU A 229 10.80 -16.82 -6.75
CA LEU A 229 11.72 -15.99 -5.99
C LEU A 229 13.06 -15.91 -6.71
N TYR A 230 13.54 -14.70 -6.99
CA TYR A 230 14.82 -14.44 -7.65
C TYR A 230 15.91 -14.07 -6.65
N TYR A 231 15.58 -13.16 -5.74
CA TYR A 231 16.48 -12.72 -4.67
C TYR A 231 15.95 -13.09 -3.28
N PRO A 232 16.85 -13.40 -2.32
CA PRO A 232 18.30 -13.52 -2.51
C PRO A 232 18.66 -14.75 -3.36
N ALA A 233 19.70 -14.65 -4.19
CA ALA A 233 20.01 -15.67 -5.21
C ALA A 233 20.20 -17.09 -4.66
N GLY A 234 20.75 -17.23 -3.45
CA GLY A 234 20.90 -18.52 -2.76
C GLY A 234 19.59 -19.17 -2.31
N LYS A 235 18.47 -18.44 -2.37
CA LYS A 235 17.12 -18.94 -2.11
C LYS A 235 16.28 -19.01 -3.38
N ALA A 236 16.81 -18.75 -4.57
CA ALA A 236 16.02 -18.65 -5.78
C ALA A 236 15.22 -19.94 -6.09
N GLY A 237 14.02 -19.80 -6.64
CA GLY A 237 13.18 -20.93 -7.07
C GLY A 237 11.68 -20.66 -6.96
N SER A 238 10.89 -21.61 -7.45
CA SER A 238 9.43 -21.55 -7.41
C SER A 238 8.87 -21.51 -5.98
N ARG A 239 7.70 -20.88 -5.82
CA ARG A 239 7.01 -20.66 -4.54
C ARG A 239 5.54 -21.06 -4.63
N SER A 240 5.28 -22.33 -4.40
CA SER A 240 3.91 -22.90 -4.43
C SER A 240 3.06 -22.54 -3.21
N ASP A 241 3.68 -21.97 -2.17
CA ASP A 241 3.05 -21.50 -0.94
C ASP A 241 2.41 -20.11 -1.08
N VAL A 242 2.75 -19.37 -2.14
CA VAL A 242 2.06 -18.14 -2.52
C VAL A 242 0.72 -18.50 -3.15
N LYS A 243 -0.37 -18.05 -2.54
CA LYS A 243 -1.72 -18.26 -3.08
C LYS A 243 -2.04 -17.14 -4.05
N ILE A 244 -2.55 -17.48 -5.23
CA ILE A 244 -2.79 -16.51 -6.31
C ILE A 244 -4.19 -16.77 -6.87
N ALA A 245 -4.98 -15.71 -7.01
CA ALA A 245 -6.21 -15.68 -7.78
C ALA A 245 -6.14 -14.54 -8.80
N SER A 246 -6.82 -14.70 -9.93
CA SER A 246 -6.83 -13.68 -10.98
C SER A 246 -8.06 -13.82 -11.87
N GLU A 247 -8.49 -12.69 -12.41
CA GLU A 247 -9.69 -12.57 -13.24
C GLU A 247 -9.46 -11.49 -14.32
N GLY A 248 -10.16 -11.59 -15.45
CA GLY A 248 -10.06 -10.64 -16.57
C GLY A 248 -9.21 -11.14 -17.74
N GLY A 249 -8.36 -10.29 -18.29
CA GLY A 249 -7.50 -10.57 -19.44
C GLY A 249 -7.05 -9.28 -20.13
N SER A 250 -6.88 -9.31 -21.45
CA SER A 250 -6.63 -8.11 -22.26
C SER A 250 -7.64 -6.99 -21.96
N GLY A 251 -7.16 -5.76 -21.95
CA GLY A 251 -7.84 -4.54 -21.53
C GLY A 251 -7.85 -4.30 -20.02
N LEU A 252 -8.06 -5.35 -19.21
CA LEU A 252 -8.08 -5.26 -17.75
C LEU A 252 -7.99 -6.64 -17.10
N TYR A 253 -6.96 -6.85 -16.27
CA TYR A 253 -6.90 -8.00 -15.37
C TYR A 253 -6.66 -7.59 -13.92
N ARG A 254 -7.03 -8.49 -13.02
CA ARG A 254 -6.86 -8.35 -11.58
C ARG A 254 -6.18 -9.57 -11.03
N VAL A 255 -5.36 -9.36 -10.01
CA VAL A 255 -4.64 -10.41 -9.31
C VAL A 255 -4.72 -10.14 -7.83
N GLU A 256 -4.92 -11.19 -7.06
CA GLU A 256 -4.81 -11.18 -5.61
C GLU A 256 -3.83 -12.26 -5.18
N ALA A 257 -2.89 -11.89 -4.33
CA ALA A 257 -1.89 -12.77 -3.79
C ALA A 257 -1.89 -12.73 -2.27
N ALA A 258 -1.81 -13.91 -1.64
CA ALA A 258 -1.46 -14.05 -0.25
C ALA A 258 -0.05 -14.63 -0.16
N VAL A 259 0.91 -13.80 0.22
CA VAL A 259 2.33 -14.15 0.34
C VAL A 259 2.63 -14.47 1.81
N PRO A 260 3.00 -15.71 2.15
CA PRO A 260 3.21 -16.08 3.54
C PRO A 260 4.45 -15.36 4.11
N TRP A 261 4.35 -14.78 5.31
CA TRP A 261 5.48 -14.10 5.94
C TRP A 261 6.69 -15.00 6.17
N SER A 262 6.46 -16.31 6.34
CA SER A 262 7.51 -17.32 6.46
C SER A 262 8.42 -17.40 5.23
N LEU A 263 7.95 -17.01 4.04
CA LEU A 263 8.77 -16.93 2.84
C LEU A 263 9.95 -15.96 3.05
N PHE A 264 9.71 -14.89 3.81
CA PHE A 264 10.68 -13.86 4.14
C PHE A 264 11.37 -14.09 5.50
N GLY A 265 10.97 -15.10 6.26
CA GLY A 265 11.42 -15.32 7.64
C GLY A 265 10.91 -14.28 8.63
N ILE A 266 9.80 -13.60 8.31
CA ILE A 266 9.22 -12.53 9.12
C ILE A 266 8.16 -13.09 10.08
N THR A 267 8.15 -12.57 11.32
CA THR A 267 6.96 -12.56 12.17
C THR A 267 6.39 -11.15 12.18
N PRO A 268 5.20 -10.91 11.60
CA PRO A 268 4.69 -9.56 11.40
C PRO A 268 4.17 -8.95 12.72
N ALA A 269 4.36 -7.65 12.88
CA ALA A 269 3.89 -6.88 14.03
C ALA A 269 3.58 -5.43 13.63
N ASP A 270 2.67 -4.81 14.39
CA ASP A 270 2.35 -3.39 14.23
C ASP A 270 3.60 -2.51 14.33
N GLY A 271 3.71 -1.52 13.43
CA GLY A 271 4.80 -0.56 13.41
C GLY A 271 6.09 -1.02 12.70
N GLN A 272 6.21 -2.29 12.30
CA GLN A 272 7.33 -2.76 11.49
C GLN A 272 7.41 -2.03 10.15
N ARG A 273 8.65 -1.88 9.64
CA ARG A 273 8.96 -1.14 8.43
C ARG A 273 9.87 -1.94 7.53
N TYR A 274 9.57 -1.92 6.24
CA TYR A 274 10.29 -2.67 5.20
C TYR A 274 10.57 -1.77 4.01
N GLY A 275 11.68 -1.99 3.30
CA GLY A 275 11.82 -1.41 1.97
C GLY A 275 10.88 -2.16 1.01
N PHE A 276 10.25 -1.46 0.08
CA PHE A 276 9.09 -1.99 -0.63
C PHE A 276 8.92 -1.37 -2.01
N ALA A 277 8.67 -2.20 -3.01
CA ALA A 277 8.21 -1.76 -4.33
C ALA A 277 7.24 -2.78 -4.93
N VAL A 278 6.25 -2.29 -5.67
CA VAL A 278 5.37 -3.11 -6.51
C VAL A 278 5.48 -2.60 -7.93
N SER A 279 5.74 -3.52 -8.85
CA SER A 279 5.88 -3.23 -10.28
C SER A 279 5.05 -4.22 -11.09
N VAL A 280 4.72 -3.84 -12.32
CA VAL A 280 4.03 -4.70 -13.29
C VAL A 280 4.87 -4.73 -14.56
N SER A 281 5.26 -5.93 -14.98
CA SER A 281 5.91 -6.18 -16.27
C SER A 281 4.87 -6.41 -17.35
N ASP A 282 5.24 -6.09 -18.57
CA ASP A 282 4.38 -6.14 -19.73
C ASP A 282 5.03 -6.89 -20.90
N ASN A 283 4.21 -7.63 -21.63
CA ASN A 283 4.49 -8.27 -22.90
C ASN A 283 3.22 -8.37 -23.76
N ASP A 284 3.27 -7.83 -24.97
CA ASP A 284 2.20 -7.92 -25.97
C ASP A 284 2.51 -8.93 -27.08
N LYS A 285 3.73 -9.48 -27.09
CA LYS A 285 4.16 -10.40 -28.14
C LYS A 285 3.73 -11.82 -27.84
N GLU A 286 2.55 -12.20 -28.31
CA GLU A 286 1.94 -13.53 -28.09
C GLU A 286 2.89 -14.72 -28.33
N GLY A 287 3.83 -14.61 -29.27
CA GLY A 287 4.78 -15.65 -29.64
C GLY A 287 6.16 -15.58 -28.97
N GLU A 288 6.44 -14.56 -28.15
CA GLU A 288 7.75 -14.32 -27.53
C GLU A 288 7.62 -14.20 -26.01
N ASN A 289 8.61 -14.73 -25.29
CA ASN A 289 8.80 -14.40 -23.88
C ASN A 289 9.81 -13.25 -23.80
N VAL A 290 9.32 -12.02 -23.70
CA VAL A 290 10.12 -10.81 -23.57
C VAL A 290 9.42 -9.81 -22.66
N GLN A 291 10.16 -9.19 -21.75
CA GLN A 291 9.67 -8.02 -21.03
C GLN A 291 9.79 -6.81 -21.97
N GLN A 292 8.67 -6.24 -22.39
CA GLN A 292 8.63 -5.07 -23.26
C GLN A 292 8.77 -3.78 -22.46
N SER A 293 7.97 -3.65 -21.41
CA SER A 293 7.98 -2.49 -20.53
C SER A 293 7.74 -2.90 -19.07
N MET A 294 7.90 -1.95 -18.16
CA MET A 294 7.53 -2.13 -16.75
C MET A 294 7.10 -0.81 -16.13
N VAL A 295 5.96 -0.81 -15.44
CA VAL A 295 5.55 0.30 -14.56
C VAL A 295 5.81 -0.05 -13.09
N SER A 296 6.11 0.96 -12.27
CA SER A 296 6.33 0.78 -10.83
C SER A 296 5.61 1.84 -10.00
N MET A 297 5.25 1.51 -8.76
CA MET A 297 4.78 2.52 -7.80
C MET A 297 5.89 3.49 -7.37
N ALA A 298 7.16 3.12 -7.55
CA ALA A 298 8.33 3.94 -7.24
C ALA A 298 8.96 4.50 -8.55
N PRO A 299 8.94 5.82 -8.80
CA PRO A 299 9.34 6.40 -10.09
C PRO A 299 10.79 6.15 -10.52
N ASN A 300 11.70 6.02 -9.56
CA ASN A 300 13.13 5.80 -9.81
C ASN A 300 13.57 4.40 -9.43
N ARG A 301 12.64 3.44 -9.37
CA ARG A 301 12.90 2.06 -8.94
C ARG A 301 14.06 1.46 -9.72
N ARG A 302 15.01 0.89 -9.00
CA ARG A 302 16.09 0.05 -9.51
C ARG A 302 16.08 -1.25 -8.73
N LEU A 303 16.09 -2.40 -9.41
CA LEU A 303 16.13 -3.70 -8.75
C LEU A 303 17.37 -3.81 -7.85
N THR A 304 18.53 -3.41 -8.34
CA THR A 304 19.80 -3.65 -7.65
C THR A 304 20.14 -2.63 -6.57
N ASP A 305 19.31 -1.58 -6.39
CA ASP A 305 19.54 -0.50 -5.42
C ASP A 305 18.30 -0.33 -4.53
N PRO A 306 18.25 -1.01 -3.36
CA PRO A 306 17.16 -0.90 -2.39
C PRO A 306 16.89 0.53 -1.92
N THR A 307 17.85 1.46 -2.07
CA THR A 307 17.61 2.87 -1.70
C THR A 307 16.61 3.60 -2.56
N THR A 308 16.27 3.02 -3.71
CA THR A 308 15.24 3.52 -4.62
C THR A 308 13.84 3.02 -4.28
N TRP A 309 13.70 2.06 -3.36
CA TRP A 309 12.41 1.49 -2.98
C TRP A 309 11.73 2.38 -1.93
N ALA A 310 10.42 2.24 -1.77
CA ALA A 310 9.66 2.98 -0.78
C ALA A 310 9.73 2.31 0.60
N VAL A 311 9.10 2.90 1.61
CA VAL A 311 8.87 2.24 2.91
C VAL A 311 7.47 1.68 2.98
N LEU A 312 7.31 0.41 3.33
CA LEU A 312 6.05 -0.17 3.77
C LEU A 312 5.98 -0.15 5.30
N VAL A 313 4.87 0.30 5.87
CA VAL A 313 4.63 0.29 7.32
C VAL A 313 3.43 -0.59 7.63
N LEU A 314 3.61 -1.58 8.49
CA LEU A 314 2.50 -2.39 9.01
C LEU A 314 1.75 -1.61 10.09
N ARG A 315 0.42 -1.57 10.00
CA ARG A 315 -0.44 -0.88 10.98
C ARG A 315 -1.59 -1.75 11.42
N ARG A 316 -1.92 -1.77 12.71
CA ARG A 316 -3.15 -2.38 13.24
C ARG A 316 -4.22 -1.33 13.56
#